data_AF-A0A6G2TUG5-F1
#
_entry.id   AF-A0A6G2TUG5-F1
#
_cell.length_a   1.000
_cell.length_b   1.000
_cell.length_c   1.000
_cell.angle_alpha   90.00
_cell.angle_beta   90.00
_cell.angle_gamma   90.00
#
_symmetry.space_group_name_H-M   'P 1'
#
loop_
_entity.id
_entity.type
_entity.pdbx_description
1 polymer ?
#
loop_
_entity_poly.entity_id
_entity_poly.type
_entity_poly.pdbx_seq_one_letter_code
_entity_poly.pdbx_strand_id
1 'polypeptide(L)'
;MQFATCAWAAFRSPATDGLRAIASNRSSELRFPGEAFDRLGREYPAVHDGLSPSERRIPAAVSDGATDAESTFARVTACQTRPFLGDSWCFAMTDRMAHAPVPLLQAEPSDRPVGIGTGLRPTDTGVRVLAGVADHTTLNGIDRWMGGVHLRGRHLPWRWDDGTETLVRPPEGTRKPQHAPPSVTAAGPGAAAGPGVRDIVPRRMGCGLSACQP
;
A
#
# COMPACT_ATOMS: atom_id res chain seq x y z
N MET A 1 8.44 4.36 36.91
CA MET A 1 7.90 3.01 36.58
C MET A 1 6.47 3.02 36.07
N GLN A 2 5.53 3.78 36.65
CA GLN A 2 4.10 3.75 36.26
C GLN A 2 3.86 4.04 34.76
N PHE A 3 4.56 5.02 34.17
CA PHE A 3 4.41 5.33 32.75
C PHE A 3 4.82 4.17 31.82
N ALA A 4 5.90 3.46 32.16
CA ALA A 4 6.32 2.27 31.40
C ALA A 4 5.25 1.17 31.45
N THR A 5 4.65 0.95 32.62
CA THR A 5 3.56 -0.01 32.79
C THR A 5 2.33 0.37 31.96
N CYS A 6 1.93 1.65 31.97
CA CYS A 6 0.82 2.14 31.15
C CYS A 6 1.11 2.01 29.66
N ALA A 7 2.32 2.36 29.22
CA ALA A 7 2.75 2.23 27.83
C ALA A 7 2.69 0.76 27.38
N TRP A 8 3.25 -0.16 28.16
CA TRP A 8 3.22 -1.58 27.84
C TRP A 8 1.81 -2.18 27.84
N ALA A 9 0.94 -1.74 28.76
CA ALA A 9 -0.46 -2.15 28.79
C ALA A 9 -1.20 -1.64 27.53
N ALA A 10 -1.01 -0.39 27.15
CA ALA A 10 -1.59 0.18 25.94
C ALA A 10 -1.11 -0.54 24.68
N PHE A 11 0.19 -0.83 24.57
CA PHE A 11 0.75 -1.54 23.42
C PHE A 11 0.20 -2.96 23.25
N ARG A 12 -0.03 -3.69 24.34
CA ARG A 12 -0.56 -5.06 24.31
C ARG A 12 -2.09 -5.14 24.25
N SER A 13 -2.79 -4.01 24.31
CA SER A 13 -4.25 -3.98 24.24
C SER A 13 -4.73 -4.43 22.85
N PRO A 14 -5.84 -5.20 22.76
CA PRO A 14 -6.50 -5.45 21.49
C PRO A 14 -7.26 -4.21 20.97
N ALA A 15 -7.36 -3.15 21.76
CA ALA A 15 -7.92 -1.85 21.39
C ALA A 15 -6.81 -0.79 21.19
N THR A 16 -7.10 0.22 20.38
CA THR A 16 -6.15 1.28 19.99
C THR A 16 -6.27 2.55 20.85
N ASP A 17 -7.28 2.62 21.70
CA ASP A 17 -7.65 3.78 22.52
C ASP A 17 -6.51 4.28 23.42
N GLY A 18 -5.75 3.36 24.01
CA GLY A 18 -4.62 3.69 24.88
C GLY A 18 -3.42 4.32 24.16
N LEU A 19 -3.28 4.14 22.84
CA LEU A 19 -2.07 4.56 22.11
C LEU A 19 -1.92 6.08 22.08
N ARG A 20 -3.02 6.81 21.83
CA ARG A 20 -3.02 8.29 21.79
C ARG A 20 -2.67 8.91 23.13
N ALA A 21 -3.16 8.33 24.22
CA ALA A 21 -2.89 8.82 25.57
C ALA A 21 -1.40 8.74 25.90
N ILE A 22 -0.72 7.67 25.50
CA ILE A 22 0.73 7.53 25.67
C ILE A 22 1.49 8.48 24.75
N ALA A 23 1.08 8.60 23.48
CA ALA A 23 1.70 9.52 22.52
C ALA A 23 1.68 10.98 23.00
N SER A 24 0.60 11.39 23.66
CA SER A 24 0.41 12.77 24.15
C SER A 24 1.10 13.05 25.49
N ASN A 25 1.64 12.03 26.16
CA ASN A 25 2.23 12.16 27.49
C ASN A 25 3.76 12.34 27.39
N ARG A 26 4.28 13.36 28.06
CA ARG A 26 5.71 13.58 28.22
C ARG A 26 6.17 13.09 29.58
N SER A 27 6.95 12.02 29.60
CA SER A 27 7.61 11.53 30.81
C SER A 27 9.00 12.17 30.96
N SER A 28 9.34 12.60 32.18
CA SER A 28 10.69 13.07 32.51
C SER A 28 11.73 11.94 32.47
N GLU A 29 11.30 10.71 32.81
CA GLU A 29 12.17 9.54 32.92
C GLU A 29 12.37 8.84 31.57
N LEU A 30 11.31 8.76 30.77
CA LEU A 30 11.34 8.11 29.46
C LEU A 30 11.07 9.15 28.38
N ARG A 31 12.14 9.56 27.69
CA ARG A 31 12.12 10.65 26.71
C ARG A 31 11.35 10.33 25.43
N PHE A 32 11.41 9.09 24.96
CA PHE A 32 10.97 8.70 23.61
C PHE A 32 9.61 8.00 23.46
N PRO A 33 8.93 7.46 24.49
CA PRO A 33 7.66 6.76 24.27
C PRO A 33 6.58 7.59 23.59
N GLY A 34 6.50 8.90 23.84
CA GLY A 34 5.54 9.77 23.14
C GLY A 34 5.72 9.71 21.62
N GLU A 35 6.94 10.00 21.15
CA GLU A 35 7.31 9.93 19.72
C GLU A 35 7.16 8.51 19.15
N ALA A 36 7.52 7.48 19.93
CA ALA A 36 7.42 6.09 19.49
C ALA A 36 5.97 5.64 19.30
N PHE A 37 5.06 6.02 20.19
CA PHE A 37 3.64 5.68 20.09
C PHE A 37 2.92 6.50 19.01
N ASP A 38 3.32 7.75 18.79
CA ASP A 38 2.86 8.52 17.62
C ASP A 38 3.28 7.83 16.32
N ARG A 39 4.58 7.47 16.20
CA ARG A 39 5.09 6.74 15.04
C ARG A 39 4.39 5.39 14.84
N LEU A 40 4.13 4.65 15.92
CA LEU A 40 3.40 3.38 15.89
C LEU A 40 1.96 3.58 15.40
N GLY A 41 1.27 4.61 15.87
CA GLY A 41 -0.09 4.95 15.42
C GLY A 41 -0.13 5.22 13.93
N ARG A 42 0.84 5.98 13.42
CA ARG A 42 1.00 6.25 11.98
C ARG A 42 1.22 4.98 11.15
N GLU A 43 1.76 3.90 11.70
CA GLU A 43 2.00 2.64 10.95
C GLU A 43 0.74 1.79 10.68
N TYR A 44 -0.43 2.23 11.18
CA TYR A 44 -1.68 1.66 10.73
C TYR A 44 -1.95 2.02 9.26
N PRO A 45 -2.65 1.15 8.50
CA PRO A 45 -3.02 1.46 7.13
C PRO A 45 -3.79 2.77 7.04
N ALA A 46 -3.33 3.67 6.18
CA ALA A 46 -3.94 4.99 6.09
C ALA A 46 -5.34 4.92 5.44
N VAL A 47 -6.19 5.90 5.73
CA VAL A 47 -7.56 5.97 5.21
C VAL A 47 -7.62 6.14 3.70
N HIS A 48 -6.66 6.85 3.10
CA HIS A 48 -6.74 7.27 1.70
C HIS A 48 -6.25 6.21 0.70
N ASP A 49 -5.29 5.35 1.07
CA ASP A 49 -4.72 4.33 0.16
C ASP A 49 -4.46 2.98 0.82
N GLY A 50 -4.64 2.84 2.13
CA GLY A 50 -4.41 1.59 2.84
C GLY A 50 -2.97 1.13 2.93
N LEU A 51 -2.00 2.04 2.73
CA LEU A 51 -0.59 1.80 3.01
C LEU A 51 -0.22 2.43 4.35
N SER A 52 0.66 1.78 5.12
CA SER A 52 1.39 2.48 6.18
C SER A 52 2.42 3.47 5.58
N PRO A 53 2.93 4.44 6.34
CA PRO A 53 3.99 5.32 5.86
C PRO A 53 5.27 4.56 5.48
N SER A 54 5.60 3.45 6.15
CA SER A 54 6.75 2.62 5.74
C SER A 54 6.47 1.93 4.41
N GLU A 55 5.27 1.40 4.24
CA GLU A 55 4.84 0.76 3.00
C GLU A 55 4.79 1.74 1.84
N ARG A 56 4.17 2.92 2.02
CA ARG A 56 4.00 3.95 0.99
C ARG A 56 5.32 4.44 0.39
N ARG A 57 6.38 4.50 1.21
CA ARG A 57 7.71 4.95 0.76
C ARG A 57 8.34 4.00 -0.27
N ILE A 58 8.02 2.71 -0.24
CA ILE A 58 8.62 1.71 -1.12
C ILE A 58 8.21 1.94 -2.60
N PRO A 59 6.92 1.87 -2.98
CA PRO A 59 6.52 2.12 -4.36
C PRO A 59 6.75 3.58 -4.77
N ALA A 60 6.75 4.53 -3.82
CA ALA A 60 7.13 5.92 -4.10
C ALA A 60 8.60 6.01 -4.54
N ALA A 61 9.54 5.42 -3.79
CA ALA A 61 10.95 5.41 -4.13
C ALA A 61 11.22 4.74 -5.51
N VAL A 62 10.50 3.66 -5.81
CA VAL A 62 10.57 2.99 -7.13
C VAL A 62 10.00 3.90 -8.24
N SER A 63 8.89 4.58 -7.99
CA SER A 63 8.32 5.55 -8.93
C SER A 63 9.25 6.76 -9.16
N ASP A 64 10.02 7.14 -8.14
CA ASP A 64 11.02 8.21 -8.18
C ASP A 64 12.40 7.73 -8.72
N GLY A 65 12.45 6.55 -9.33
CA GLY A 65 13.59 6.05 -10.09
C GLY A 65 14.53 5.10 -9.36
N ALA A 66 14.14 4.53 -8.21
CA ALA A 66 14.83 3.35 -7.68
C ALA A 66 14.58 2.14 -8.60
N THR A 67 15.63 1.43 -8.97
CA THR A 67 15.56 0.35 -9.97
C THR A 67 15.63 -1.06 -9.36
N ASP A 68 15.98 -1.16 -8.08
CA ASP A 68 16.22 -2.42 -7.38
C ASP A 68 15.93 -2.28 -5.87
N ALA A 69 15.96 -3.40 -5.17
CA ALA A 69 15.65 -3.47 -3.75
C ALA A 69 16.60 -2.64 -2.88
N GLU A 70 17.90 -2.66 -3.15
CA GLU A 70 18.91 -1.94 -2.37
C GLU A 70 18.79 -0.42 -2.52
N SER A 71 18.67 0.07 -3.75
CA SER A 71 18.47 1.50 -4.02
C SER A 71 17.14 2.00 -3.47
N THR A 72 16.10 1.15 -3.51
CA THR A 72 14.81 1.43 -2.87
C THR A 72 14.99 1.56 -1.36
N PHE A 73 15.64 0.60 -0.71
CA PHE A 73 15.90 0.64 0.73
C PHE A 73 16.74 1.85 1.15
N ALA A 74 17.78 2.18 0.38
CA ALA A 74 18.62 3.36 0.64
C ALA A 74 17.80 4.65 0.60
N ARG A 75 16.92 4.81 -0.41
CA ARG A 75 16.02 5.97 -0.53
C ARG A 75 14.97 6.01 0.59
N VAL A 76 14.34 4.87 0.88
CA VAL A 76 13.36 4.77 1.97
C VAL A 76 13.99 5.19 3.30
N THR A 77 15.21 4.73 3.58
CA THR A 77 15.95 5.05 4.81
C THR A 77 16.36 6.53 4.87
N ALA A 78 16.82 7.10 3.75
CA ALA A 78 17.20 8.52 3.68
C ALA A 78 16.02 9.48 3.98
N CYS A 79 14.78 9.06 3.68
CA CYS A 79 13.59 9.83 3.98
C CYS A 79 13.08 9.69 5.44
N GLN A 80 13.74 8.87 6.28
CA GLN A 80 13.33 8.69 7.67
C GLN A 80 14.04 9.69 8.59
N THR A 81 13.27 10.47 9.34
CA THR A 81 13.82 11.37 10.37
C THR A 81 14.67 10.61 11.40
N ARG A 82 14.28 9.38 11.72
CA ARG A 82 15.04 8.42 12.52
C ARG A 82 14.95 7.06 11.85
N PRO A 83 16.04 6.28 11.77
CA PRO A 83 15.98 4.91 11.27
C PRO A 83 14.89 4.12 12.00
N PHE A 84 13.95 3.57 11.23
CA PHE A 84 12.80 2.83 11.72
C PHE A 84 12.66 1.48 11.00
N LEU A 85 12.89 1.46 9.69
CA LEU A 85 12.75 0.27 8.86
C LEU A 85 14.13 -0.33 8.61
N GLY A 86 14.35 -1.59 9.00
CA GLY A 86 15.54 -2.36 8.61
C GLY A 86 15.38 -3.00 7.23
N ASP A 87 16.49 -3.41 6.63
CA ASP A 87 16.55 -4.03 5.29
C ASP A 87 15.60 -5.23 5.14
N SER A 88 15.61 -6.12 6.12
CA SER A 88 14.90 -7.40 6.08
C SER A 88 13.40 -7.18 6.08
N TRP A 89 12.93 -6.20 6.85
CA TRP A 89 11.51 -5.84 6.86
C TRP A 89 11.13 -5.01 5.64
N CYS A 90 12.03 -4.17 5.12
CA CYS A 90 11.82 -3.49 3.85
C CYS A 90 11.65 -4.49 2.72
N PHE A 91 12.55 -5.46 2.58
CA PHE A 91 12.48 -6.49 1.55
C PHE A 91 11.25 -7.37 1.71
N ALA A 92 10.89 -7.76 2.94
CA ALA A 92 9.64 -8.49 3.19
C ALA A 92 8.37 -7.68 2.83
N MET A 93 8.36 -6.37 3.06
CA MET A 93 7.26 -5.50 2.62
C MET A 93 7.20 -5.41 1.10
N THR A 94 8.35 -5.19 0.44
CA THR A 94 8.45 -5.15 -1.02
C THR A 94 8.00 -6.47 -1.65
N ASP A 95 8.42 -7.60 -1.08
CA ASP A 95 8.04 -8.94 -1.51
C ASP A 95 6.52 -9.16 -1.46
N ARG A 96 5.88 -8.76 -0.36
CA ARG A 96 4.42 -8.81 -0.22
C ARG A 96 3.72 -7.95 -1.27
N MET A 97 4.26 -6.78 -1.61
CA MET A 97 3.69 -5.89 -2.63
C MET A 97 3.87 -6.43 -4.05
N ALA A 98 4.97 -7.13 -4.32
CA ALA A 98 5.25 -7.74 -5.61
C ALA A 98 4.42 -9.01 -5.86
N HIS A 99 4.17 -9.79 -4.80
CA HIS A 99 3.48 -11.07 -4.88
C HIS A 99 2.03 -11.03 -4.36
N ALA A 100 1.48 -9.85 -4.11
CA ALA A 100 0.08 -9.68 -3.75
C ALA A 100 -0.85 -10.13 -4.89
N PRO A 101 -2.12 -10.51 -4.61
CA PRO A 101 -3.10 -10.83 -5.65
C PRO A 101 -3.28 -9.72 -6.70
N VAL A 102 -3.16 -8.46 -6.27
CA VAL A 102 -3.08 -7.29 -7.14
C VAL A 102 -1.76 -6.57 -6.85
N PRO A 103 -0.67 -6.89 -7.59
CA PRO A 103 0.67 -6.39 -7.30
C PRO A 103 0.79 -4.87 -7.42
N LEU A 104 1.51 -4.25 -6.50
CA LEU A 104 1.88 -2.82 -6.55
C LEU A 104 3.26 -2.62 -7.20
N LEU A 105 4.08 -3.67 -7.22
CA LEU A 105 5.42 -3.69 -7.77
C LEU A 105 5.57 -4.92 -8.67
N GLN A 106 6.44 -4.81 -9.66
CA GLN A 106 7.01 -5.96 -10.39
C GLN A 106 8.41 -6.19 -9.85
N ALA A 107 8.71 -7.43 -9.48
CA ALA A 107 10.03 -7.87 -9.08
C ALA A 107 10.67 -8.72 -10.18
N GLU A 108 11.96 -8.54 -10.42
CA GLU A 108 12.73 -9.35 -11.37
C GLU A 108 14.03 -9.85 -10.70
N PRO A 109 14.25 -11.17 -10.63
CA PRO A 109 13.32 -12.23 -11.02
C PRO A 109 12.15 -12.38 -10.03
N SER A 110 11.00 -12.82 -10.54
CA SER A 110 9.76 -12.94 -9.76
C SER A 110 9.55 -14.31 -9.10
N ASP A 111 10.48 -15.24 -9.27
CA ASP A 111 10.37 -16.62 -8.79
C ASP A 111 11.07 -16.87 -7.45
N ARG A 112 11.62 -15.80 -6.85
CA ARG A 112 12.32 -15.83 -5.56
C ARG A 112 11.93 -14.64 -4.71
N PRO A 113 12.10 -14.72 -3.37
CA PRO A 113 11.84 -13.60 -2.49
C PRO A 113 12.68 -12.37 -2.86
N VAL A 114 12.08 -11.19 -2.73
CA VAL A 114 12.80 -9.93 -2.91
C VAL A 114 13.98 -9.85 -1.95
N GLY A 115 15.13 -9.48 -2.49
CA GLY A 115 16.35 -9.20 -1.74
C GLY A 115 17.36 -8.45 -2.59
N ILE A 116 18.61 -8.42 -2.12
CA ILE A 116 19.74 -7.79 -2.82
C ILE A 116 19.80 -8.30 -4.29
N GLY A 117 19.89 -7.39 -5.24
CA GLY A 117 19.96 -7.63 -6.68
C GLY A 117 18.60 -7.88 -7.35
N THR A 118 17.48 -7.71 -6.62
CA THR A 118 16.13 -7.83 -7.21
C THR A 118 15.74 -6.52 -7.86
N GLY A 119 15.51 -6.52 -9.17
CA GLY A 119 15.00 -5.38 -9.92
C GLY A 119 13.55 -5.08 -9.56
N LEU A 120 13.19 -3.79 -9.50
CA LEU A 120 11.85 -3.34 -9.14
C LEU A 120 11.31 -2.35 -10.17
N ARG A 121 10.02 -2.48 -10.49
CA ARG A 121 9.26 -1.52 -11.31
C ARG A 121 7.88 -1.27 -10.71
N PRO A 122 7.31 -0.06 -10.84
CA PRO A 122 5.96 0.19 -10.38
C PRO A 122 4.96 -0.47 -11.34
N THR A 123 3.85 -0.99 -10.81
CA THR A 123 2.69 -1.37 -11.63
C THR A 123 1.72 -0.21 -11.77
N ASP A 124 0.81 -0.27 -12.76
CA ASP A 124 -0.30 0.69 -12.87
C ASP A 124 -1.14 0.74 -11.58
N THR A 125 -1.33 -0.40 -10.91
CA THR A 125 -1.99 -0.46 -9.60
C THR A 125 -1.17 0.26 -8.55
N GLY A 126 0.14 0.06 -8.49
CA GLY A 126 1.04 0.76 -7.57
C GLY A 126 0.93 2.28 -7.71
N VAL A 127 0.96 2.77 -8.95
CA VAL A 127 0.78 4.21 -9.25
C VAL A 127 -0.59 4.71 -8.80
N ARG A 128 -1.66 3.96 -9.08
CA ARG A 128 -3.03 4.32 -8.66
C ARG A 128 -3.21 4.33 -7.14
N VAL A 129 -2.61 3.38 -6.43
CA VAL A 129 -2.63 3.34 -4.96
C VAL A 129 -1.89 4.55 -4.40
N LEU A 130 -0.69 4.86 -4.91
CA LEU A 130 0.06 6.04 -4.48
C LEU A 130 -0.72 7.34 -4.69
N ALA A 131 -1.48 7.44 -5.78
CA ALA A 131 -2.35 8.56 -6.09
C ALA A 131 -3.66 8.60 -5.26
N GLY A 132 -3.90 7.62 -4.38
CA GLY A 132 -5.14 7.52 -3.58
C GLY A 132 -6.38 7.15 -4.41
N VAL A 133 -6.20 6.71 -5.65
CA VAL A 133 -7.28 6.28 -6.56
C VAL A 133 -7.70 4.83 -6.28
N ALA A 134 -6.83 4.07 -5.63
CA ALA A 134 -7.06 2.70 -5.19
C ALA A 134 -6.56 2.50 -3.76
N ASP A 135 -7.07 1.48 -3.11
CA ASP A 135 -6.77 1.18 -1.72
C ASP A 135 -6.13 -0.21 -1.61
N HIS A 136 -4.87 -0.26 -1.17
CA HIS A 136 -4.08 -1.49 -1.05
C HIS A 136 -4.75 -2.50 -0.11
N THR A 137 -5.26 -2.06 1.04
CA THR A 137 -5.91 -2.93 2.01
C THR A 137 -7.20 -3.53 1.43
N THR A 138 -7.99 -2.74 0.71
CA THR A 138 -9.21 -3.23 0.05
C THR A 138 -8.88 -4.21 -1.07
N LEU A 139 -7.85 -3.91 -1.87
CA LEU A 139 -7.43 -4.75 -2.99
C LEU A 139 -6.80 -6.07 -2.56
N ASN A 140 -5.90 -6.04 -1.58
CA ASN A 140 -5.06 -7.20 -1.26
C ASN A 140 -5.35 -7.80 0.11
N GLY A 141 -6.00 -7.04 1.00
CA GLY A 141 -6.10 -7.40 2.41
C GLY A 141 -4.74 -7.35 3.11
N ILE A 142 -4.77 -7.43 4.43
CA ILE A 142 -3.56 -7.63 5.24
C ILE A 142 -3.81 -8.68 6.32
N ASP A 143 -2.73 -9.25 6.84
CA ASP A 143 -2.73 -10.10 8.02
C ASP A 143 -1.45 -9.81 8.81
N ARG A 144 -1.55 -8.94 9.83
CA ARG A 144 -0.39 -8.56 10.66
C ARG A 144 -0.78 -8.13 12.07
N TRP A 145 0.13 -8.33 13.00
CA TRP A 145 0.02 -7.84 14.36
C TRP A 145 0.72 -6.49 14.52
N MET A 146 0.11 -5.59 15.29
CA MET A 146 0.73 -4.36 15.78
C MET A 146 0.43 -4.23 17.27
N GLY A 147 1.41 -4.61 18.08
CA GLY A 147 1.19 -4.80 19.51
C GLY A 147 0.11 -5.86 19.75
N GLY A 148 -0.90 -5.53 20.55
CA GLY A 148 -2.04 -6.40 20.81
C GLY A 148 -3.14 -6.39 19.75
N VAL A 149 -3.03 -5.56 18.71
CA VAL A 149 -4.05 -5.45 17.66
C VAL A 149 -3.70 -6.35 16.48
N HIS A 150 -4.62 -7.25 16.13
CA HIS A 150 -4.53 -8.06 14.91
C HIS A 150 -5.31 -7.39 13.78
N LEU A 151 -4.59 -6.88 12.79
CA LEU A 151 -5.20 -6.38 11.57
C LEU A 151 -5.31 -7.51 10.55
N ARG A 152 -6.55 -7.91 10.25
CA ARG A 152 -6.83 -8.99 9.32
C ARG A 152 -7.97 -8.67 8.37
N GLY A 153 -7.78 -9.00 7.10
CA GLY A 153 -8.79 -8.88 6.05
C GLY A 153 -8.68 -7.60 5.24
N ARG A 154 -9.77 -7.28 4.53
CA ARG A 154 -9.85 -6.14 3.57
C ARG A 154 -10.57 -4.92 4.12
N HIS A 155 -11.26 -5.07 5.26
CA HIS A 155 -11.98 -4.02 5.94
C HIS A 155 -11.50 -3.98 7.38
N LEU A 156 -10.70 -2.98 7.70
CA LEU A 156 -10.03 -2.90 8.98
C LEU A 156 -10.83 -2.02 9.95
N PRO A 157 -10.90 -2.41 11.23
CA PRO A 157 -11.60 -1.63 12.25
C PRO A 157 -10.91 -0.30 12.57
N TRP A 158 -9.62 -0.17 12.24
CA TRP A 158 -8.79 0.99 12.55
C TRP A 158 -7.93 1.37 11.35
N ARG A 159 -7.94 2.64 11.01
CA ARG A 159 -7.12 3.24 9.96
C ARG A 159 -6.54 4.55 10.44
N TRP A 160 -5.37 4.92 9.93
CA TRP A 160 -4.76 6.19 10.24
C TRP A 160 -5.30 7.29 9.33
N ASP A 161 -5.78 8.38 9.91
CA ASP A 161 -6.18 9.60 9.20
C ASP A 161 -5.08 10.64 9.33
N ASP A 162 -4.39 10.93 8.22
CA ASP A 162 -3.31 11.93 8.18
C ASP A 162 -3.82 13.37 8.39
N GLY A 163 -5.08 13.66 8.07
CA GLY A 163 -5.67 14.99 8.24
C GLY A 163 -5.99 15.33 9.70
N THR A 164 -6.42 14.33 10.47
CA THR A 164 -6.67 14.49 11.91
C THR A 164 -5.52 14.02 12.78
N GLU A 165 -4.50 13.39 12.18
CA GLU A 165 -3.41 12.67 12.86
C GLU A 165 -3.95 11.71 13.92
N THR A 166 -4.99 10.94 13.55
CA THR A 166 -5.66 10.03 14.48
C THR A 166 -5.97 8.65 13.92
N LEU A 167 -6.05 7.66 14.81
CA LEU A 167 -6.65 6.37 14.49
C LEU A 167 -8.17 6.54 14.51
N VAL A 168 -8.78 6.36 13.35
CA VAL A 168 -10.22 6.41 13.17
C VAL A 168 -10.75 5.02 12.91
N ARG A 169 -11.97 4.77 13.39
CA ARG A 169 -12.77 3.69 12.83
C ARG A 169 -13.40 4.24 11.55
N PRO A 170 -12.99 3.78 10.36
CA PRO A 170 -13.68 4.21 9.14
C PRO A 170 -15.16 3.84 9.29
N PRO A 171 -16.09 4.71 8.86
CA PRO A 171 -17.51 4.37 8.87
C PRO A 171 -17.70 3.04 8.14
N GLU A 172 -18.49 2.13 8.71
CA GLU A 172 -18.90 0.91 8.00
C GLU A 172 -19.49 1.36 6.66
N GLY A 173 -18.75 1.10 5.58
CA GLY A 173 -18.99 1.77 4.32
C GLY A 173 -20.44 1.59 3.89
N THR A 174 -21.14 2.69 3.63
CA THR A 174 -22.26 2.69 2.69
C THR A 174 -21.74 2.02 1.43
N ARG A 175 -22.22 0.79 1.20
CA ARG A 175 -21.93 -0.02 0.03
C ARG A 175 -22.14 0.85 -1.22
N LYS A 176 -21.06 1.33 -1.86
CA LYS A 176 -21.20 1.92 -3.19
C LYS A 176 -21.85 0.84 -4.07
N PRO A 177 -22.97 1.13 -4.76
CA PRO A 177 -23.59 0.13 -5.62
C PRO A 177 -22.58 -0.23 -6.70
N GLN A 178 -22.11 -1.48 -6.60
CA GLN A 178 -21.45 -2.20 -7.67
C GLN A 178 -22.27 -2.02 -8.95
N HIS A 179 -21.69 -1.34 -9.94
CA HIS A 179 -22.27 -1.26 -11.28
C HIS A 179 -22.35 -2.71 -11.77
N ALA A 180 -23.58 -3.23 -11.88
CA ALA A 180 -23.80 -4.56 -12.40
C ALA A 180 -23.21 -4.61 -13.83
N PRO A 181 -22.46 -5.66 -14.19
CA PRO A 181 -22.11 -5.84 -15.59
C PRO A 181 -23.41 -5.96 -16.40
N PRO A 182 -23.48 -5.40 -17.62
CA PRO A 182 -24.67 -5.52 -18.44
C PRO A 182 -25.00 -7.00 -18.62
N SER A 183 -26.24 -7.35 -18.30
CA SER A 183 -26.76 -8.71 -18.47
C SER A 183 -26.59 -9.11 -19.93
N VAL A 184 -25.69 -10.07 -20.18
CA VAL A 184 -25.59 -10.70 -21.49
C VAL A 184 -26.88 -11.49 -21.68
N THR A 185 -27.80 -10.94 -22.48
CA THR A 185 -28.98 -11.67 -22.90
C THR A 185 -28.51 -12.79 -23.82
N ALA A 186 -28.68 -14.04 -23.39
CA ALA A 186 -28.42 -15.20 -24.21
C ALA A 186 -29.39 -15.21 -25.41
N ALA A 187 -28.88 -14.93 -26.60
CA ALA A 187 -29.56 -15.26 -27.84
C ALA A 187 -29.34 -16.76 -28.11
N GLY A 188 -30.45 -17.49 -28.30
CA GLY A 188 -30.45 -18.92 -28.65
C GLY A 188 -29.84 -19.21 -30.04
N PRO A 189 -29.56 -20.49 -30.36
CA PRO A 189 -28.76 -20.87 -31.50
C PRO A 189 -29.59 -20.86 -32.80
N GLY A 190 -29.05 -20.24 -33.85
CA GLY A 190 -29.61 -20.22 -35.20
C GLY A 190 -28.53 -20.38 -36.27
N ALA A 191 -28.50 -21.57 -36.85
CA ALA A 191 -27.87 -22.06 -38.08
C ALA A 191 -27.01 -21.15 -39.01
N ALA A 192 -25.78 -21.63 -39.24
CA ALA A 192 -24.98 -21.73 -40.48
C ALA A 192 -25.28 -20.88 -41.74
N ALA A 193 -24.22 -20.21 -42.26
CA ALA A 193 -23.74 -20.29 -43.65
C ALA A 193 -22.37 -19.58 -43.81
N GLY A 194 -21.42 -20.19 -44.53
CA GLY A 194 -20.06 -19.68 -44.81
C GLY A 194 -19.96 -18.73 -46.01
N PRO A 195 -18.82 -18.68 -46.73
CA PRO A 195 -17.68 -17.82 -46.39
C PRO A 195 -17.40 -16.75 -47.47
N GLY A 196 -16.66 -15.69 -47.11
CA GLY A 196 -16.20 -14.65 -48.04
C GLY A 196 -14.95 -13.94 -47.54
N VAL A 197 -13.79 -14.40 -48.01
CA VAL A 197 -12.50 -13.71 -47.96
C VAL A 197 -12.58 -12.39 -48.71
N ARG A 198 -12.08 -11.28 -48.15
CA ARG A 198 -11.24 -10.29 -48.84
C ARG A 198 -10.34 -9.54 -47.85
N ASP A 199 -9.04 -9.56 -48.17
CA ASP A 199 -7.98 -8.70 -47.64
C ASP A 199 -8.34 -7.22 -47.73
N ILE A 200 -7.90 -6.41 -46.75
CA ILE A 200 -7.40 -5.04 -46.91
C ILE A 200 -6.62 -4.64 -45.62
N VAL A 201 -5.32 -4.40 -45.81
CA VAL A 201 -4.39 -3.60 -44.99
C VAL A 201 -3.57 -2.80 -46.04
N PRO A 202 -2.91 -1.64 -45.77
CA PRO A 202 -2.87 -0.78 -44.58
C PRO A 202 -3.23 0.69 -44.90
N ARG A 203 -3.34 1.54 -43.86
CA ARG A 203 -2.81 2.91 -43.98
C ARG A 203 -2.17 3.36 -42.66
N ARG A 204 -0.84 3.51 -42.73
CA ARG A 204 -0.04 4.32 -41.82
C ARG A 204 -0.48 5.78 -41.95
N MET A 205 -0.60 6.47 -40.82
CA MET A 205 -0.47 7.93 -40.75
C MET A 205 0.48 8.23 -39.60
N GLY A 206 1.66 8.74 -39.96
CA GLY A 206 2.59 9.34 -39.02
C GLY A 206 2.32 10.83 -38.89
N CYS A 207 2.61 11.36 -37.71
CA CYS A 207 3.03 12.73 -37.37
C CYS A 207 3.26 12.65 -35.84
N GLY A 208 4.45 12.85 -35.30
CA GLY A 208 5.30 14.01 -35.51
C GLY A 208 5.10 14.94 -34.32
N LEU A 209 5.81 14.71 -33.21
CA LEU A 209 5.87 15.66 -32.11
C LEU A 209 7.33 15.87 -31.69
N SER A 210 7.74 17.11 -31.97
CA SER A 210 8.99 17.75 -31.67
C SER A 210 9.16 17.94 -30.16
N ALA A 211 10.41 17.84 -29.72
CA ALA A 211 10.87 18.26 -28.42
C ALA A 211 10.64 19.75 -28.18
N CYS A 212 10.31 20.10 -26.93
CA CYS A 212 10.54 21.39 -26.30
C CYS A 212 10.71 21.17 -24.79
N GLN A 213 11.95 21.21 -24.32
CA GLN A 213 12.30 21.60 -22.95
C GLN A 213 12.59 23.10 -22.94
N PRO A 214 12.32 23.81 -21.85
CA PRO A 214 13.26 24.75 -21.26
C PRO A 214 14.24 24.04 -20.31
#